data_AF-A0A8T0FI71-F1
#
_entry.id   AF-A0A8T0FI71-F1
#
_cell.length_a   1.000
_cell.length_b   1.000
_cell.length_c   1.000
_cell.angle_alpha   90.00
_cell.angle_beta   90.00
_cell.angle_gamma   90.00
#
_symmetry.space_group_name_H-M   'P 1'
#
loop_
_entity.id
_entity.type
_entity.pdbx_description
1 polymer ?
#
loop_
_entity_poly.entity_id
_entity_poly.type
_entity_poly.pdbx_seq_one_letter_code
_entity_poly.pdbx_strand_id
1 'polypeptide(L)'
;MTSIKEFEFKYGSGEKERSVMLQVPIPLSVGIPELGSRLLSQNKIPFFVKEDLYKNLETFTQQETTKYYDELDSQAIQKLKNAKEEEIDELVQRWTKAFKEEHIKFAKVEDPSENITFPEMYHKLIHSPALETLLNLEHSYALAVGELVQQRDQALQDMQQRQSDEWRRAIPKLGDH
;
A
#
# COMPACT_ATOMS: atom_id res chain seq x y z
N MET A 1 12.55 17.49 -22.68
CA MET A 1 13.27 18.51 -23.46
C MET A 1 14.38 19.04 -22.57
N THR A 2 15.64 18.83 -22.92
CA THR A 2 16.78 19.35 -22.15
C THR A 2 17.09 20.76 -22.62
N SER A 3 17.13 21.73 -21.71
CA SER A 3 17.54 23.11 -22.00
C SER A 3 19.06 23.21 -21.87
N ILE A 4 19.73 23.83 -22.84
CA ILE A 4 21.17 24.07 -22.79
C ILE A 4 21.38 25.43 -22.12
N LYS A 5 22.08 25.43 -20.98
CA LYS A 5 22.46 26.67 -20.27
C LYS A 5 23.96 26.89 -20.37
N GLU A 6 24.33 28.16 -20.41
CA GLU A 6 25.72 28.59 -20.39
C GLU A 6 26.21 28.66 -18.94
N PHE A 7 27.26 27.92 -18.64
CA PHE A 7 27.96 27.90 -17.38
C PHE A 7 29.31 28.60 -17.55
N GLU A 8 29.48 29.77 -16.95
CA GLU A 8 30.76 30.46 -16.92
C GLU A 8 31.60 29.94 -15.75
N PHE A 9 32.73 29.31 -16.05
CA PHE A 9 33.70 28.88 -15.06
C PHE A 9 34.95 29.76 -15.10
N LYS A 10 35.24 30.46 -13.99
CA LYS A 10 36.42 31.31 -13.84
C LYS A 10 37.46 30.61 -12.97
N TYR A 11 38.70 30.58 -13.43
CA TYR A 11 39.82 30.02 -12.67
C TYR A 11 41.11 30.81 -12.89
N GLY A 12 41.89 30.96 -11.80
CA GLY A 12 43.10 31.78 -11.74
C GLY A 12 43.12 32.67 -10.50
N SER A 13 44.26 33.28 -10.20
CA SER A 13 44.41 34.25 -9.11
C SER A 13 45.07 35.52 -9.66
N GLY A 14 44.45 36.68 -9.43
CA GLY A 14 44.97 37.98 -9.89
C GLY A 14 44.91 38.18 -11.41
N GLU A 15 46.00 38.67 -12.02
CA GLU A 15 46.09 39.07 -13.45
C GLU A 15 45.98 37.91 -14.48
N LYS A 16 45.83 36.66 -14.05
CA LYS A 16 45.71 35.46 -14.93
C LYS A 16 44.39 34.73 -14.76
N GLU A 17 43.30 35.46 -14.52
CA GLU A 17 41.96 34.89 -14.50
C GLU A 17 41.54 34.46 -15.91
N ARG A 18 41.17 33.18 -16.07
CA ARG A 18 40.63 32.62 -17.31
C ARG A 18 39.18 32.24 -17.09
N SER A 19 38.29 32.77 -17.92
CA SER A 19 36.89 32.33 -17.99
C SER A 19 36.70 31.36 -19.14
N VAL A 20 35.93 30.30 -18.90
CA VAL A 20 35.49 29.37 -19.93
C VAL A 20 33.98 29.27 -19.87
N MET A 21 33.31 29.52 -21.00
CA MET A 21 31.88 29.28 -21.14
C MET A 21 31.65 27.83 -21.57
N LEU A 22 30.88 27.11 -20.78
CA LEU A 22 30.60 25.70 -20.93
C LEU A 22 29.10 25.51 -21.16
N GLN A 23 28.71 24.68 -22.11
CA GLN A 23 27.30 24.38 -22.34
C GLN A 23 26.89 23.16 -21.52
N VAL A 24 25.91 23.33 -20.63
CA VAL A 24 25.42 22.28 -19.73
C VAL A 24 23.96 21.98 -20.04
N PRO A 25 23.60 20.73 -20.36
CA PRO A 25 22.21 20.32 -20.54
C PRO A 25 21.54 20.13 -19.17
N ILE A 26 20.37 20.76 -18.98
CA ILE A 26 19.53 20.64 -17.78
C ILE A 26 18.15 20.08 -18.17
N PRO A 27 17.59 19.13 -17.40
CA PRO A 27 18.21 18.43 -16.26
C PRO A 27 19.35 17.49 -16.71
N LEU A 28 20.36 17.31 -15.86
CA LEU A 28 21.48 16.41 -16.15
C LEU A 28 21.00 14.95 -16.22
N SER A 29 21.29 14.28 -17.34
CA SER A 29 21.16 12.82 -17.47
C SER A 29 22.45 12.07 -17.10
N VAL A 30 23.57 12.80 -16.97
CA VAL A 30 24.93 12.27 -16.80
C VAL A 30 25.50 12.78 -15.47
N GLY A 31 26.29 11.96 -14.79
CA GLY A 31 26.92 12.33 -13.53
C GLY A 31 27.86 13.53 -13.67
N ILE A 32 27.89 14.38 -12.64
CA ILE A 32 28.77 15.56 -12.54
C ILE A 32 30.26 15.22 -12.78
N PRO A 33 30.81 14.09 -12.27
CA PRO A 33 32.21 13.74 -12.53
C PRO A 33 32.50 13.43 -14.00
N GLU A 34 31.56 12.83 -14.71
CA GLU A 34 31.70 12.49 -16.13
C GLU A 34 31.61 13.75 -16.99
N LEU A 35 30.60 14.60 -16.72
CA LEU A 35 30.45 15.88 -17.41
C LEU A 35 31.68 16.77 -17.16
N GLY A 36 32.09 16.90 -15.90
CA GLY A 36 33.25 17.69 -15.52
C GLY A 36 34.55 17.16 -16.14
N SER A 37 34.76 15.84 -16.19
CA SER A 37 35.94 15.25 -16.86
C SER A 37 35.95 15.51 -18.37
N ARG A 38 34.78 15.45 -19.02
CA ARG A 38 34.62 15.78 -20.44
C ARG A 38 34.92 17.25 -20.70
N LEU A 39 34.42 18.14 -19.85
CA LEU A 39 34.64 19.59 -19.97
C LEU A 39 36.11 19.97 -19.73
N LEU A 40 36.79 19.32 -18.78
CA LEU A 40 38.24 19.49 -18.55
C LEU A 40 39.06 19.10 -19.78
N SER A 41 38.74 17.94 -20.38
CA SER A 41 39.45 17.39 -21.53
C SER A 41 39.22 18.22 -22.80
N GLN A 42 38.00 18.70 -23.01
CA GLN A 42 37.62 19.49 -24.19
C GLN A 42 38.22 20.91 -24.17
N ASN A 43 38.35 21.52 -22.99
CA ASN A 43 38.76 22.92 -22.85
C ASN A 43 40.20 23.11 -22.37
N LYS A 44 40.99 22.04 -22.26
CA LYS A 44 42.39 22.04 -21.78
C LYS A 44 42.56 22.76 -20.44
N ILE A 45 41.59 22.61 -19.54
CA ILE A 45 41.62 23.22 -18.21
C ILE A 45 42.63 22.44 -17.34
N PRO A 46 43.52 23.10 -16.57
CA PRO A 46 44.46 22.42 -15.70
C PRO A 46 43.77 21.53 -14.65
N PHE A 47 44.29 20.33 -14.45
CA PHE A 47 43.72 19.33 -13.52
C PHE A 47 43.64 19.82 -12.07
N PHE A 48 44.49 20.78 -11.66
CA PHE A 48 44.48 21.36 -10.32
C PHE A 48 43.14 22.00 -9.95
N VAL A 49 42.38 22.46 -10.95
CA VAL A 49 41.10 23.17 -10.74
C VAL A 49 39.90 22.19 -10.76
N LYS A 50 40.15 20.88 -10.86
CA LYS A 50 39.12 19.86 -10.99
C LYS A 50 38.11 19.90 -9.84
N GLU A 51 38.57 20.01 -8.60
CA GLU A 51 37.69 19.99 -7.43
C GLU A 51 36.78 21.23 -7.37
N ASP A 52 37.34 22.41 -7.68
CA ASP A 52 36.58 23.66 -7.72
C ASP A 52 35.57 23.66 -8.88
N LEU A 53 35.95 23.11 -10.03
CA LEU A 53 35.05 22.94 -11.16
C LEU A 53 33.89 22.03 -10.80
N TYR A 54 34.14 20.91 -10.12
CA TYR A 54 33.07 19.97 -9.76
C TYR A 54 32.11 20.59 -8.75
N LYS A 55 32.61 21.28 -7.73
CA LYS A 55 31.76 21.99 -6.75
C LYS A 55 30.93 23.09 -7.40
N ASN A 56 31.54 23.90 -8.27
CA ASN A 56 30.84 24.98 -8.95
C ASN A 56 29.82 24.45 -9.97
N LEU A 57 30.17 23.39 -10.70
CA LEU A 57 29.27 22.73 -11.64
C LEU A 57 28.11 22.04 -10.92
N GLU A 58 28.36 21.39 -9.78
CA GLU A 58 27.33 20.80 -8.93
C GLU A 58 26.36 21.86 -8.44
N THR A 59 26.89 22.95 -7.86
CA THR A 59 26.08 24.06 -7.36
C THR A 59 25.26 24.71 -8.47
N PHE A 60 25.89 24.99 -9.62
CA PHE A 60 25.20 25.56 -10.78
C PHE A 60 24.10 24.63 -11.30
N THR A 61 24.41 23.34 -11.42
CA THR A 61 23.42 22.40 -11.95
C THR A 61 22.27 22.21 -10.98
N GLN A 62 22.53 22.11 -9.68
CA GLN A 62 21.47 22.05 -8.67
C GLN A 62 20.58 23.29 -8.76
N GLN A 63 21.16 24.49 -8.79
CA GLN A 63 20.40 25.73 -8.89
C GLN A 63 19.55 25.82 -10.17
N GLU A 64 20.15 25.55 -11.33
CA GLU A 64 19.42 25.64 -12.60
C GLU A 64 18.42 24.50 -12.78
N THR A 65 18.68 23.32 -12.21
CA THR A 65 17.72 22.21 -12.19
C THR A 65 16.52 22.56 -11.31
N THR A 66 16.75 23.12 -10.11
CA THR A 66 15.68 23.60 -9.24
C THR A 66 14.85 24.67 -9.95
N LYS A 67 15.49 25.70 -10.53
CA LYS A 67 14.77 26.74 -11.29
C LYS A 67 13.96 26.17 -12.45
N TYR A 68 14.52 25.20 -13.18
CA TYR A 68 13.83 24.55 -14.30
C TYR A 68 12.54 23.85 -13.83
N TYR A 69 12.61 23.12 -12.71
CA TYR A 69 11.43 22.48 -12.14
C TYR A 69 10.47 23.50 -11.53
N ASP A 70 10.95 24.54 -10.85
CA ASP A 70 10.10 25.62 -10.32
C ASP A 70 9.32 26.33 -11.44
N GLU A 71 9.96 26.58 -12.60
CA GLU A 71 9.32 27.15 -13.78
C GLU A 71 8.29 26.21 -14.38
N LEU A 72 8.62 24.92 -14.51
CA LEU A 72 7.68 23.90 -15.00
C LEU A 72 6.47 23.76 -14.09
N ASP A 73 6.68 23.72 -12.77
CA ASP A 73 5.65 23.61 -11.77
C ASP A 73 4.77 24.87 -11.77
N SER A 74 5.39 26.05 -11.82
CA SER A 74 4.66 27.32 -11.93
C SER A 74 3.79 27.37 -13.18
N GLN A 75 4.31 26.90 -14.32
CA GLN A 75 3.53 26.81 -15.56
C GLN A 75 2.40 25.80 -15.46
N ALA A 76 2.63 24.64 -14.83
CA ALA A 76 1.58 23.63 -14.60
C ALA A 76 0.47 24.18 -13.70
N ILE A 77 0.82 24.88 -12.62
CA ILE A 77 -0.12 25.53 -11.72
C ILE A 77 -0.89 26.63 -12.44
N GLN A 78 -0.23 27.45 -13.26
CA GLN A 78 -0.91 28.48 -14.06
C GLN A 78 -1.89 27.88 -15.06
N LYS A 79 -1.52 26.79 -15.73
CA LYS A 79 -2.42 26.05 -16.62
C LYS A 79 -3.65 25.55 -15.86
N LEU A 80 -3.46 24.98 -14.68
CA LEU A 80 -4.55 24.56 -13.80
C LEU A 80 -5.46 25.72 -13.36
N LYS A 81 -4.88 26.88 -13.02
CA LYS A 81 -5.66 28.07 -12.61
C LYS A 81 -6.48 28.67 -13.75
N ASN A 82 -5.97 28.58 -14.98
CA ASN A 82 -6.63 29.12 -16.16
C ASN A 82 -7.50 28.08 -16.89
N ALA A 83 -7.45 26.82 -16.46
CA ALA A 83 -8.23 25.72 -17.02
C ALA A 83 -9.71 25.89 -16.67
N LYS A 84 -10.57 25.37 -17.55
CA LYS A 84 -12.01 25.29 -17.30
C LYS A 84 -12.30 24.14 -16.33
N GLU A 85 -13.42 24.23 -15.61
CA GLU A 85 -13.90 23.19 -14.69
C GLU A 85 -13.91 21.78 -15.32
N GLU A 86 -14.27 21.69 -16.60
CA GLU A 86 -14.32 20.45 -17.40
C GLU A 86 -12.93 19.80 -17.55
N GLU A 87 -11.88 20.59 -17.80
CA GLU A 87 -10.50 20.10 -17.97
C GLU A 87 -9.92 19.62 -16.63
N ILE A 88 -10.34 20.23 -15.52
CA ILE A 88 -9.96 19.82 -14.17
C ILE A 88 -10.62 18.48 -13.83
N ASP A 89 -11.91 18.30 -14.16
CA ASP A 89 -12.60 17.03 -13.89
C ASP A 89 -12.00 15.88 -14.72
N GLU A 90 -11.66 16.11 -15.99
CA GLU A 90 -10.94 15.13 -16.81
C GLU A 90 -9.59 14.75 -16.22
N LEU A 91 -8.83 15.73 -15.70
CA LEU A 91 -7.55 15.48 -15.04
C LEU A 91 -7.74 14.65 -13.77
N VAL A 92 -8.73 14.98 -12.95
CA VAL A 92 -9.07 14.24 -11.72
C VAL A 92 -9.49 12.81 -12.05
N GLN A 93 -10.30 12.61 -13.10
CA GLN A 93 -10.68 11.27 -13.55
C GLN A 93 -9.46 10.47 -14.02
N ARG A 94 -8.54 11.10 -14.76
CA ARG A 94 -7.30 10.45 -15.22
C ARG A 94 -6.40 10.05 -14.05
N TRP A 95 -6.24 10.92 -13.06
CA TRP A 95 -5.49 10.63 -11.83
C TRP A 95 -6.16 9.53 -11.02
N THR A 96 -7.47 9.59 -10.86
CA THR A 96 -8.26 8.56 -10.16
C THR A 96 -8.11 7.20 -10.83
N LYS A 97 -8.12 7.17 -12.17
CA LYS A 97 -7.91 5.95 -12.94
C LYS A 97 -6.50 5.40 -12.75
N ALA A 98 -5.47 6.23 -12.90
CA ALA A 98 -4.09 5.82 -12.71
C ALA A 98 -3.84 5.30 -11.28
N PHE A 99 -4.35 6.02 -10.28
CA PHE A 99 -4.27 5.62 -8.88
C PHE A 99 -4.98 4.29 -8.65
N LYS A 100 -6.22 4.11 -9.13
CA LYS A 100 -6.93 2.83 -9.01
C LYS A 100 -6.15 1.69 -9.68
N GLU A 101 -5.65 1.90 -10.89
CA GLU A 101 -4.89 0.87 -11.61
C GLU A 101 -3.60 0.49 -10.89
N GLU A 102 -2.89 1.45 -10.30
CA GLU A 102 -1.68 1.20 -9.53
C GLU A 102 -2.01 0.53 -8.19
N HIS A 103 -3.02 1.04 -7.48
CA HIS A 103 -3.45 0.50 -6.20
C HIS A 103 -3.98 -0.94 -6.35
N ILE A 104 -4.75 -1.25 -7.40
CA ILE A 104 -5.20 -2.62 -7.68
C ILE A 104 -4.02 -3.55 -8.00
N LYS A 105 -2.96 -3.05 -8.65
CA LYS A 105 -1.79 -3.86 -9.03
C LYS A 105 -0.84 -4.13 -7.85
N PHE A 106 -0.73 -3.19 -6.91
CA PHE A 106 0.32 -3.23 -5.88
C PHE A 106 -0.20 -3.24 -4.44
N ALA A 107 -1.45 -2.87 -4.19
CA ALA A 107 -2.04 -3.06 -2.86
C ALA A 107 -2.31 -4.54 -2.66
N LYS A 108 -1.80 -5.09 -1.54
CA LYS A 108 -2.31 -6.36 -1.04
C LYS A 108 -3.81 -6.17 -0.82
N VAL A 109 -4.61 -7.07 -1.37
CA VAL A 109 -6.01 -7.22 -0.99
C VAL A 109 -5.98 -7.41 0.52
N GLU A 110 -6.43 -6.41 1.27
CA GLU A 110 -6.80 -6.60 2.67
C GLU A 110 -7.80 -7.75 2.65
N ASP A 111 -7.46 -8.86 3.30
CA ASP A 111 -8.39 -9.99 3.43
C ASP A 111 -9.73 -9.40 3.88
N PRO A 112 -10.81 -9.62 3.11
CA PRO A 112 -12.08 -8.95 3.38
C PRO A 112 -12.45 -9.26 4.83
N SER A 113 -12.49 -8.23 5.67
CA SER A 113 -12.85 -8.39 7.08
C SER A 113 -14.15 -9.19 7.15
N GLU A 114 -14.19 -10.22 8.00
CA GLU A 114 -15.28 -11.20 8.12
C GLU A 114 -16.68 -10.55 8.24
N ASN A 115 -16.74 -9.28 8.69
CA ASN A 115 -17.96 -8.50 8.83
C ASN A 115 -18.62 -8.08 7.50
N ILE A 116 -17.85 -7.88 6.42
CA ILE A 116 -18.42 -7.46 5.12
C ILE A 116 -18.99 -8.67 4.36
N THR A 117 -18.47 -9.86 4.65
CA THR A 117 -18.78 -11.09 3.91
C THR A 117 -19.99 -11.87 4.47
N PHE A 118 -20.38 -11.66 5.74
CA PHE A 118 -21.52 -12.37 6.32
C PHE A 118 -22.88 -12.06 5.63
N PRO A 119 -23.27 -10.79 5.40
CA PRO A 119 -24.56 -10.49 4.78
C PRO A 119 -24.68 -11.03 3.34
N GLU A 120 -23.57 -10.96 2.58
CA GLU A 120 -23.53 -11.47 1.20
C GLU A 120 -23.57 -12.99 1.15
N MET A 121 -22.85 -13.67 2.05
CA MET A 121 -22.91 -15.13 2.17
C MET A 121 -24.30 -15.58 2.61
N TYR A 122 -24.91 -14.92 3.58
CA TYR A 122 -26.27 -15.22 4.05
C TYR A 122 -27.30 -15.04 2.94
N HIS A 123 -27.23 -13.95 2.17
CA HIS A 123 -28.11 -13.70 1.03
C HIS A 123 -27.93 -14.76 -0.07
N LYS A 124 -26.69 -15.13 -0.40
CA LYS A 124 -26.40 -16.24 -1.32
C LYS A 124 -26.93 -17.57 -0.82
N LEU A 125 -26.88 -17.82 0.49
CA LEU A 125 -27.39 -19.05 1.10
C LEU A 125 -28.92 -19.12 1.03
N ILE A 126 -29.62 -18.01 1.29
CA ILE A 126 -31.09 -17.94 1.20
C ILE A 126 -31.58 -18.19 -0.22
N HIS A 127 -30.87 -17.67 -1.22
CA HIS A 127 -31.22 -17.87 -2.62
C HIS A 127 -30.57 -19.11 -3.25
N SER A 128 -29.83 -19.90 -2.46
CA SER A 128 -29.20 -21.12 -2.95
C SER A 128 -30.26 -22.22 -3.09
N PRO A 129 -30.27 -22.95 -4.21
CA PRO A 129 -31.09 -24.16 -4.37
C PRO A 129 -30.82 -25.24 -3.30
N ALA A 130 -29.68 -25.15 -2.60
CA ALA A 130 -29.31 -26.09 -1.55
C ALA A 130 -29.94 -25.79 -0.18
N LEU A 131 -30.59 -24.64 0.00
CA LEU A 131 -31.17 -24.22 1.29
C LEU A 131 -32.17 -25.25 1.83
N GLU A 132 -33.07 -25.74 0.96
CA GLU A 132 -34.08 -26.73 1.35
C GLU A 132 -33.44 -28.03 1.85
N THR A 133 -32.33 -28.45 1.22
CA THR A 133 -31.56 -29.62 1.65
C THR A 133 -30.91 -29.40 3.01
N LEU A 134 -30.37 -28.20 3.24
CA LEU A 134 -29.73 -27.83 4.50
C LEU A 134 -30.75 -27.73 5.65
N LEU A 135 -31.92 -27.16 5.39
CA LEU A 135 -33.03 -27.10 6.36
C LEU A 135 -33.55 -28.49 6.72
N ASN A 136 -33.66 -29.39 5.74
CA ASN A 136 -34.05 -30.78 5.99
C ASN A 136 -33.01 -31.54 6.84
N LEU A 137 -31.72 -31.28 6.61
CA LEU A 137 -30.66 -31.82 7.44
C LEU A 137 -30.70 -31.24 8.85
N GLU A 138 -30.85 -29.93 9.00
CA GLU A 138 -30.97 -29.26 10.30
C GLU A 138 -32.14 -29.82 11.10
N HIS A 139 -33.30 -29.99 10.47
CA HIS A 139 -34.46 -30.63 11.10
C HIS A 139 -34.16 -32.06 11.54
N SER A 140 -33.51 -32.85 10.69
CA SER A 140 -33.15 -34.24 11.00
C SER A 140 -32.15 -34.33 12.17
N TYR A 141 -31.15 -33.44 12.20
CA TYR A 141 -30.21 -33.35 13.32
C TYR A 141 -30.89 -32.90 14.61
N ALA A 142 -31.79 -31.92 14.54
CA ALA A 142 -32.53 -31.46 15.71
C ALA A 142 -33.37 -32.59 16.34
N LEU A 143 -34.03 -33.41 15.52
CA LEU A 143 -34.76 -34.59 15.99
C LEU A 143 -33.82 -35.63 16.61
N ALA A 144 -32.72 -35.98 15.94
CA ALA A 144 -31.76 -36.95 16.44
C ALA A 144 -31.13 -36.52 17.78
N VAL A 145 -30.78 -35.24 17.90
CA VAL A 145 -30.26 -34.67 19.16
C VAL A 145 -31.34 -34.69 20.25
N GLY A 146 -32.58 -34.36 19.90
CA GLY A 146 -33.72 -34.43 20.82
C GLY A 146 -33.92 -35.84 21.39
N GLU A 147 -33.87 -36.86 20.53
CA GLU A 147 -33.97 -38.26 20.95
C GLU A 147 -32.81 -38.68 21.87
N LEU A 148 -31.58 -38.30 21.53
CA LEU A 148 -30.40 -38.58 22.36
C LEU A 148 -30.51 -37.94 23.75
N VAL A 149 -30.98 -36.69 23.81
CA VAL A 149 -31.21 -35.98 25.08
C VAL A 149 -32.28 -36.70 25.90
N GLN A 150 -33.38 -37.10 25.27
CA GLN A 150 -34.45 -37.82 25.95
C GLN A 150 -33.97 -39.19 26.48
N GLN A 151 -33.19 -39.93 25.70
CA GLN A 151 -32.60 -41.20 26.12
C GLN A 151 -31.65 -41.02 27.31
N ARG A 152 -30.81 -39.97 27.26
CA ARG A 152 -29.92 -39.60 28.37
C ARG A 152 -30.73 -39.32 29.63
N ASP A 153 -31.78 -38.52 29.53
CA ASP A 153 -32.58 -38.10 30.68
C ASP A 153 -33.33 -39.30 31.29
N GLN A 154 -33.85 -40.20 30.46
CA GLN A 154 -34.43 -41.47 30.94
C GLN A 154 -33.39 -42.34 31.65
N ALA A 155 -32.20 -42.50 31.07
CA ALA A 155 -31.14 -43.29 31.69
C ALA A 155 -30.67 -42.71 33.04
N LEU A 156 -30.57 -41.38 33.13
CA LEU A 156 -30.25 -40.69 34.38
C LEU A 156 -31.34 -40.89 35.44
N GLN A 157 -32.60 -40.80 35.04
CA GLN A 157 -33.74 -41.01 35.93
C GLN A 157 -33.78 -42.46 36.46
N ASP A 158 -33.56 -43.45 35.59
CA ASP A 158 -33.48 -44.87 35.97
C ASP A 158 -32.32 -45.12 36.94
N MET A 159 -31.16 -44.53 36.68
CA MET A 159 -29.99 -44.66 37.55
C MET A 159 -30.25 -44.00 38.92
N GLN A 160 -30.88 -42.83 38.95
CA GLN A 160 -31.25 -42.15 40.19
C GLN A 160 -32.28 -42.97 40.99
N GLN A 161 -33.25 -43.59 40.33
CA GLN A 161 -34.25 -44.44 40.97
C GLN A 161 -33.61 -45.69 41.57
N ARG A 162 -32.73 -46.38 40.83
CA ARG A 162 -31.95 -47.52 41.35
C ARG A 162 -31.12 -47.12 42.56
N GLN A 163 -30.41 -46.00 42.48
CA GLN A 163 -29.63 -45.50 43.59
C GLN A 163 -30.52 -45.25 44.81
N SER A 164 -31.67 -44.58 44.63
CA SER A 164 -32.63 -44.33 45.71
C SER A 164 -33.13 -45.62 46.37
N ASP A 165 -33.44 -46.65 45.58
CA ASP A 165 -33.87 -47.95 46.09
C ASP A 165 -32.74 -48.69 46.84
N GLU A 166 -31.51 -48.63 46.35
CA GLU A 166 -30.33 -49.18 47.05
C GLU A 166 -30.08 -48.47 48.38
N TRP A 167 -30.15 -47.13 48.40
CA TRP A 167 -30.07 -46.33 49.62
C TRP A 167 -31.15 -46.73 50.63
N ARG A 168 -32.43 -46.85 50.20
CA ARG A 168 -33.52 -47.28 51.08
C ARG A 168 -33.33 -48.70 51.63
N ARG A 169 -32.65 -49.60 50.90
CA ARG A 169 -32.32 -50.95 51.38
C ARG A 169 -31.11 -50.99 52.31
N ALA A 170 -30.16 -50.07 52.16
CA ALA A 170 -28.94 -50.00 52.97
C ALA A 170 -29.16 -49.26 54.30
N ILE A 171 -30.00 -48.23 54.33
CA ILE A 171 -30.28 -47.41 55.53
C ILE A 171 -30.80 -48.24 56.72
N PRO A 172 -31.72 -49.23 56.57
CA PRO A 172 -32.17 -50.06 57.68
C PRO A 172 -31.06 -50.95 58.27
N LYS A 173 -30.04 -51.31 57.47
CA LYS A 173 -28.94 -52.19 57.92
C LYS A 173 -27.88 -51.46 58.74
N LEU A 174 -27.93 -50.13 58.79
CA LEU A 174 -27.02 -49.28 59.56
C LEU A 174 -27.62 -48.83 60.90
N GLY A 175 -28.88 -49.21 61.20
CA GLY A 175 -29.58 -48.87 62.44
C GLY A 175 -29.68 -50.01 63.47
N ASP A 176 -29.20 -51.21 63.16
CA ASP A 176 -29.21 -52.39 64.04
C ASP A 176 -27.81 -52.72 64.60
N HIS A 177 -27.07 -51.70 65.04
CA HIS A 177 -25.88 -51.81 65.88
C HIS A 177 -25.89 -50.77 67.00
#